data_AF-A0A0A6VF89-F1
#
_entry.id   AF-A0A0A6VF89-F1
#
_cell.length_a   1.000
_cell.length_b   1.000
_cell.length_c   1.000
_cell.angle_alpha   90.00
_cell.angle_beta   90.00
_cell.angle_gamma   90.00
#
_symmetry.space_group_name_H-M   'P 1'
#
loop_
_entity.id
_entity.type
_entity.pdbx_description
1 polymer ?
#
loop_
_entity_poly.entity_id
_entity_poly.type
_entity_poly.pdbx_seq_one_letter_code
_entity_poly.pdbx_strand_id
1 'polypeptide(L)'
;MMRTQLLQYISNNAIKNNGEEKIIHLCKDEKEYAEQHSIISDDIKVILEEASFRFKDAYIERCDKETDDTITEVELSFLNQPITYLKNHQKEFIYLESDWFDVIKVDSISLEVDDVFGIYDCLLGLKLPKKAESSIKSFLNGTLLEGAIFSLMFNQQDGLWDFNISLNHITGFREDMSIMDAYTLIYEFLFSLIVAIEEEK
;
A
#
# COMPACT_ATOMS: atom_id res chain seq x y z
N MET A 1 -5.99 4.04 15.57
CA MET A 1 -5.41 2.98 14.71
C MET A 1 -4.39 3.56 13.76
N MET A 2 -4.81 4.24 12.68
CA MET A 2 -3.99 5.09 11.82
C MET A 2 -3.19 6.13 12.59
N ARG A 3 -3.85 6.94 13.44
CA ARG A 3 -3.17 7.92 14.29
C ARG A 3 -2.05 7.31 15.12
N THR A 4 -2.30 6.12 15.68
CA THR A 4 -1.32 5.39 16.48
C THR A 4 -0.15 4.90 15.64
N GLN A 5 -0.41 4.33 14.46
CA GLN A 5 0.65 3.84 13.59
C GLN A 5 1.52 4.99 13.07
N LEU A 6 0.90 6.05 12.58
CA LEU A 6 1.65 7.19 12.07
C LEU A 6 2.45 7.89 13.17
N LEU A 7 1.88 8.02 14.38
CA LEU A 7 2.62 8.52 15.54
C LEU A 7 3.82 7.63 15.88
N GLN A 8 3.65 6.30 15.90
CA GLN A 8 4.72 5.36 16.18
C GLN A 8 5.80 5.42 15.10
N TYR A 9 5.41 5.47 13.82
CA TYR A 9 6.33 5.62 12.70
C TYR A 9 7.16 6.90 12.82
N ILE A 10 6.50 8.06 13.01
CA ILE A 10 7.18 9.35 13.19
C ILE A 10 8.11 9.29 14.40
N SER A 11 7.67 8.73 15.53
CA SER A 11 8.49 8.66 16.74
C SER A 11 9.75 7.81 16.56
N ASN A 12 9.66 6.74 15.78
CA ASN A 12 10.77 5.81 15.53
C ASN A 12 11.73 6.32 14.44
N ASN A 13 11.23 7.06 13.46
CA ASN A 13 11.96 7.44 12.26
C ASN A 13 12.32 8.93 12.17
N ALA A 14 11.91 9.76 13.13
CA ALA A 14 12.30 11.16 13.14
C ALA A 14 13.78 11.30 13.54
N ILE A 15 14.63 11.59 12.57
CA ILE A 15 16.09 11.64 12.74
C ILE A 15 16.50 13.03 13.22
N LYS A 16 17.35 13.11 14.26
CA LYS A 16 17.99 14.38 14.64
C LYS A 16 19.00 14.79 13.58
N ASN A 17 18.81 15.97 12.98
CA ASN A 17 19.85 16.55 12.12
C ASN A 17 20.86 17.31 12.98
N ASN A 18 22.08 17.52 12.46
CA ASN A 18 23.28 18.11 13.11
C ASN A 18 23.03 19.47 13.83
N GLY A 19 22.26 19.50 14.91
CA GLY A 19 21.88 20.74 15.58
C GLY A 19 20.63 20.63 16.43
N GLU A 20 19.43 20.85 15.86
CA GLU A 20 18.29 21.26 16.70
C GLU A 20 16.89 20.71 16.30
N GLU A 21 16.64 20.24 15.08
CA GLU A 21 15.31 19.74 14.67
C GLU A 21 15.34 18.26 14.25
N LYS A 22 14.31 17.51 14.66
CA LYS A 22 14.06 16.18 14.12
C LYS A 22 13.41 16.30 12.74
N ILE A 23 13.82 15.49 11.78
CA ILE A 23 13.26 15.50 10.43
C ILE A 23 12.48 14.22 10.18
N ILE A 24 11.31 14.36 9.55
CA ILE A 24 10.53 13.23 9.04
C ILE A 24 10.09 13.51 7.60
N HIS A 25 10.10 12.47 6.77
CA HIS A 25 9.69 12.53 5.37
C HIS A 25 8.25 12.02 5.23
N LEU A 26 7.30 12.91 4.93
CA LEU A 26 5.89 12.57 4.76
C LEU A 26 5.43 12.88 3.35
N CYS A 27 4.46 12.11 2.86
CA CYS A 27 3.73 12.45 1.64
C CYS A 27 2.60 13.42 1.99
N LYS A 28 1.95 13.98 0.97
CA LYS A 28 0.90 14.98 1.15
C LYS A 28 -0.22 14.49 2.08
N ASP A 29 -0.80 13.33 1.79
CA ASP A 29 -1.97 12.82 2.52
C ASP A 29 -1.61 12.46 3.98
N GLU A 30 -0.41 11.93 4.21
CA GLU A 30 0.11 11.65 5.55
C GLU A 30 0.35 12.92 6.36
N LYS A 31 0.93 13.94 5.74
CA LYS A 31 1.15 15.23 6.38
C LYS A 31 -0.19 15.86 6.75
N GLU A 32 -1.14 15.89 5.81
CA GLU A 32 -2.48 16.45 6.05
C GLU A 32 -3.18 15.71 7.20
N TYR A 33 -3.17 14.37 7.19
CA TYR A 33 -3.72 13.56 8.26
C TYR A 33 -3.01 13.81 9.60
N ALA A 34 -1.67 13.91 9.59
CA ALA A 34 -0.88 14.15 10.80
C ALA A 34 -1.11 15.53 11.42
N GLU A 35 -1.28 16.57 10.59
CA GLU A 35 -1.62 17.92 11.04
C GLU A 35 -3.04 17.97 11.63
N GLN A 36 -4.02 17.39 10.94
CA GLN A 36 -5.42 17.32 11.41
C GLN A 36 -5.54 16.64 12.78
N HIS A 37 -4.72 15.63 13.04
CA HIS A 37 -4.75 14.83 14.27
C HIS A 37 -3.70 15.24 15.32
N SER A 38 -3.03 16.38 15.11
CA SER A 38 -1.98 16.90 16.01
C SER A 38 -0.92 15.84 16.36
N ILE A 39 -0.45 15.11 15.35
CA ILE A 39 0.56 14.05 15.48
C ILE A 39 1.99 14.63 15.43
N ILE A 40 2.19 15.67 14.63
CA ILE A 40 3.48 16.35 14.47
C ILE A 40 3.66 17.34 15.63
N SER A 41 4.78 17.23 16.33
CA SER A 41 5.19 18.18 17.37
C SER A 41 6.06 19.30 16.80
N ASP A 42 6.12 20.44 17.50
CA ASP A 42 6.85 21.65 17.04
C ASP A 42 8.36 21.43 16.83
N ASP A 43 8.95 20.39 17.44
CA ASP A 43 10.36 20.00 17.30
C ASP A 43 10.63 19.09 16.07
N ILE A 44 9.60 18.78 15.28
CA ILE A 44 9.68 17.94 14.09
C ILE A 44 9.43 18.76 12.83
N LYS A 45 10.45 18.84 11.98
CA LYS A 45 10.35 19.37 10.62
C LYS A 45 9.91 18.28 9.66
N VAL A 46 8.79 18.53 8.98
CA VAL A 46 8.30 17.66 7.91
C VAL A 46 8.93 18.07 6.58
N ILE A 47 9.58 17.12 5.90
CA ILE A 47 9.95 17.24 4.49
C ILE A 47 8.87 16.55 3.67
N LEU A 48 8.28 17.28 2.73
CA LEU A 48 7.29 16.74 1.83
C LEU A 48 8.01 15.95 0.72
N GLU A 49 7.64 14.69 0.55
CA GLU A 49 8.12 13.80 -0.50
C GLU A 49 6.97 13.40 -1.45
N GLU A 50 7.35 12.92 -2.63
CA GLU A 50 6.44 12.20 -3.52
C GLU A 50 6.07 10.83 -2.93
N ALA A 51 4.88 10.33 -3.25
CA ALA A 51 4.38 9.07 -2.71
C ALA A 51 5.25 7.85 -3.05
N SER A 52 5.97 7.88 -4.17
CA SER A 52 6.95 6.85 -4.53
C SER A 52 8.13 6.73 -3.55
N PHE A 53 8.41 7.74 -2.73
CA PHE A 53 9.44 7.67 -1.67
C PHE A 53 9.17 6.56 -0.65
N ARG A 54 7.91 6.11 -0.54
CA ARG A 54 7.50 4.98 0.31
C ARG A 54 8.17 3.65 -0.06
N PHE A 55 8.71 3.56 -1.27
CA PHE A 55 9.32 2.34 -1.77
C PHE A 55 10.85 2.41 -1.86
N LYS A 56 11.48 3.49 -1.37
CA LYS A 56 12.92 3.74 -1.56
C LYS A 56 13.83 2.60 -1.04
N ASP A 57 13.41 1.96 0.04
CA ASP A 57 14.11 0.86 0.72
C ASP A 57 13.28 -0.44 0.65
N ALA A 58 12.35 -0.54 -0.32
CA ALA A 58 11.47 -1.71 -0.45
C ALA A 58 12.27 -2.96 -0.87
N TYR A 59 11.90 -4.10 -0.29
CA TYR A 59 12.30 -5.40 -0.82
C TYR A 59 11.33 -5.76 -1.95
N ILE A 60 11.88 -6.17 -3.09
CA ILE A 60 11.09 -6.42 -4.31
C ILE A 60 11.62 -7.69 -4.97
N GLU A 61 10.70 -8.59 -5.29
CA GLU A 61 11.04 -9.80 -6.03
C GLU A 61 9.98 -10.11 -7.09
N ARG A 62 10.44 -10.80 -8.14
CA ARG A 62 9.57 -11.46 -9.10
C ARG A 62 9.43 -12.91 -8.67
N CYS A 63 8.21 -13.42 -8.67
CA CYS A 63 7.89 -14.77 -8.24
C CYS A 63 7.11 -15.52 -9.31
N ASP A 64 7.23 -16.83 -9.33
CA ASP A 64 6.42 -17.70 -10.19
C ASP A 64 5.06 -17.94 -9.54
N LYS A 65 3.97 -17.71 -10.28
CA LYS A 65 2.60 -17.85 -9.74
C LYS A 65 2.18 -19.29 -9.45
N GLU A 66 2.79 -20.27 -10.12
CA GLU A 66 2.41 -21.67 -9.96
C GLU A 66 3.10 -22.28 -8.72
N THR A 67 4.35 -21.87 -8.47
CA THR A 67 5.16 -22.45 -7.39
C THR A 67 5.35 -21.56 -6.18
N ASP A 68 4.98 -20.28 -6.27
CA ASP A 68 5.27 -19.22 -5.29
C ASP A 68 6.78 -19.01 -5.03
N ASP A 69 7.64 -19.58 -5.86
CA ASP A 69 9.09 -19.45 -5.69
C ASP A 69 9.59 -18.10 -6.24
N THR A 70 10.53 -17.50 -5.51
CA THR A 70 11.30 -16.35 -5.98
C THR A 70 12.05 -16.71 -7.26
N ILE A 71 11.76 -15.98 -8.34
CA ILE A 71 12.54 -16.03 -9.60
C ILE A 71 13.81 -15.21 -9.40
N THR A 72 13.66 -13.97 -8.92
CA THR A 72 14.79 -13.06 -8.64
C THR A 72 14.34 -11.88 -7.79
N GLU A 73 15.22 -11.43 -6.90
CA GLU A 73 15.16 -10.09 -6.30
C GLU A 73 15.46 -9.04 -7.39
N VAL A 74 14.82 -7.87 -7.32
CA VAL A 74 14.99 -6.78 -8.27
C VAL A 74 15.23 -5.45 -7.56
N GLU A 75 16.04 -4.61 -8.18
CA GLU A 75 16.30 -3.25 -7.70
C GLU A 75 15.05 -2.37 -7.86
N LEU A 76 14.94 -1.31 -7.05
CA LEU A 76 13.85 -0.32 -7.12
C LEU A 76 13.61 0.22 -8.53
N SER A 77 14.69 0.37 -9.32
CA SER A 77 14.62 0.84 -10.70
C SER A 77 13.74 -0.03 -11.62
N PHE A 78 13.51 -1.30 -11.24
CA PHE A 78 12.58 -2.20 -11.92
C PHE A 78 11.14 -1.68 -11.90
N LEU A 79 10.73 -0.98 -10.83
CA LEU A 79 9.38 -0.41 -10.74
C LEU A 79 9.13 0.70 -11.78
N ASN A 80 10.17 1.21 -12.46
CA ASN A 80 10.01 2.16 -13.57
C ASN A 80 9.55 1.49 -14.88
N GLN A 81 9.52 0.15 -14.94
CA GLN A 81 8.92 -0.56 -16.08
C GLN A 81 7.43 -0.20 -16.19
N PRO A 82 6.86 -0.21 -17.41
CA PRO A 82 5.42 -0.05 -17.58
C PRO A 82 4.69 -1.22 -16.93
N ILE A 83 3.50 -0.99 -16.36
CA ILE A 83 2.71 -2.06 -15.73
C ILE A 83 2.36 -3.17 -16.73
N THR A 84 2.26 -2.86 -18.03
CA THR A 84 2.12 -3.83 -19.12
C THR A 84 3.22 -4.89 -19.19
N TYR A 85 4.33 -4.71 -18.47
CA TYR A 85 5.31 -5.77 -18.22
C TYR A 85 4.64 -7.09 -17.79
N LEU A 86 3.68 -7.03 -16.85
CA LEU A 86 2.99 -8.21 -16.31
C LEU A 86 2.13 -8.93 -17.36
N LYS A 87 1.55 -8.19 -18.33
CA LYS A 87 0.83 -8.81 -19.46
C LYS A 87 1.73 -9.66 -20.36
N ASN A 88 3.02 -9.32 -20.42
CA ASN A 88 4.02 -10.09 -21.17
C ASN A 88 4.65 -11.23 -20.34
N HIS A 89 4.43 -11.21 -19.02
CA HIS A 89 5.01 -12.15 -18.06
C HIS A 89 3.90 -12.69 -17.13
N GLN A 90 2.80 -13.17 -17.70
CA GLN A 90 1.58 -13.54 -16.94
C GLN A 90 1.80 -14.67 -15.94
N LYS A 91 2.88 -15.45 -16.07
CA LYS A 91 3.25 -16.48 -15.10
C LYS A 91 3.94 -15.92 -13.86
N GLU A 92 4.17 -14.61 -13.82
CA GLU A 92 4.90 -13.95 -12.75
C GLU A 92 3.97 -13.01 -11.98
N PHE A 93 4.25 -12.85 -10.69
CA PHE A 93 3.78 -11.72 -9.90
C PHE A 93 4.97 -10.97 -9.33
N ILE A 94 4.75 -9.71 -8.97
CA ILE A 94 5.75 -8.88 -8.29
C ILE A 94 5.35 -8.78 -6.84
N TYR A 95 6.20 -9.24 -5.95
CA TYR A 95 6.05 -9.11 -4.52
C TYR A 95 6.82 -7.88 -4.04
N LEU A 96 6.21 -7.11 -3.15
CA LEU A 96 6.83 -5.94 -2.54
C LEU A 96 6.57 -5.89 -1.04
N GLU A 97 7.62 -5.61 -0.28
CA GLU A 97 7.56 -5.25 1.14
C GLU A 97 8.13 -3.83 1.34
N SER A 98 7.51 -3.07 2.24
CA SER A 98 7.98 -1.76 2.66
C SER A 98 7.64 -1.51 4.11
N ASP A 99 8.52 -0.85 4.86
CA ASP A 99 8.27 -0.38 6.23
C ASP A 99 7.02 0.51 6.33
N TRP A 100 6.63 1.16 5.23
CA TRP A 100 5.43 1.98 5.19
C TRP A 100 4.14 1.16 5.17
N PHE A 101 4.19 -0.13 4.83
CA PHE A 101 3.03 -1.00 4.89
C PHE A 101 2.56 -1.24 6.33
N ASP A 102 3.44 -1.18 7.32
CA ASP A 102 3.03 -1.24 8.73
C ASP A 102 2.14 -0.04 9.13
N VAL A 103 2.37 1.13 8.53
CA VAL A 103 1.55 2.33 8.76
C VAL A 103 0.11 2.09 8.31
N ILE A 104 -0.05 1.48 7.13
CA ILE A 104 -1.34 1.14 6.52
C ILE A 104 -1.81 -0.29 6.82
N LYS A 105 -1.20 -0.96 7.80
CA LYS A 105 -1.59 -2.30 8.29
C LYS A 105 -1.58 -3.39 7.22
N VAL A 106 -0.63 -3.33 6.30
CA VAL A 106 -0.38 -4.34 5.27
C VAL A 106 0.87 -5.14 5.65
N ASP A 107 0.92 -6.42 5.32
CA ASP A 107 2.16 -7.22 5.38
C ASP A 107 3.04 -6.97 4.15
N SER A 108 2.51 -7.24 2.97
CA SER A 108 3.15 -7.15 1.68
C SER A 108 2.09 -7.01 0.60
N ILE A 109 2.54 -6.70 -0.62
CA ILE A 109 1.66 -6.54 -1.76
C ILE A 109 2.21 -7.31 -2.95
N SER A 110 1.42 -8.25 -3.45
CA SER A 110 1.64 -8.94 -4.71
C SER A 110 0.82 -8.26 -5.81
N LEU A 111 1.50 -7.86 -6.89
CA LEU A 111 0.88 -7.31 -8.09
C LEU A 111 1.01 -8.32 -9.23
N GLU A 112 -0.13 -8.67 -9.82
CA GLU A 112 -0.18 -9.63 -10.93
C GLU A 112 -1.20 -9.25 -12.00
N VAL A 113 -1.22 -10.00 -13.09
CA VAL A 113 -2.26 -9.93 -14.13
C VAL A 113 -2.94 -11.28 -14.23
N ASP A 114 -4.26 -11.34 -14.11
CA ASP A 114 -4.99 -12.60 -14.25
C ASP A 114 -4.86 -13.18 -15.68
N ASP A 115 -4.75 -14.50 -15.77
CA ASP A 115 -4.44 -15.20 -17.01
C ASP A 115 -5.65 -15.31 -17.98
N VAL A 116 -6.87 -14.98 -17.52
CA VAL A 116 -8.12 -15.19 -18.26
C VAL A 116 -8.61 -13.90 -18.90
N PHE A 117 -8.58 -12.80 -18.15
CA PHE A 117 -9.15 -11.51 -18.52
C PHE A 117 -8.11 -10.39 -18.65
N GLY A 118 -6.87 -10.63 -18.23
CA GLY A 118 -5.79 -9.64 -18.31
C GLY A 118 -6.00 -8.43 -17.39
N ILE A 119 -6.74 -8.63 -16.31
CA ILE A 119 -7.03 -7.69 -15.23
C ILE A 119 -5.83 -7.66 -14.30
N TYR A 120 -5.41 -6.45 -13.90
CA TYR A 120 -4.36 -6.29 -12.92
C TYR A 120 -4.96 -6.43 -11.53
N ASP A 121 -4.43 -7.38 -10.76
CA ASP A 121 -4.88 -7.69 -9.41
C ASP A 121 -3.78 -7.39 -8.39
N CYS A 122 -4.23 -6.86 -7.25
CA CYS A 122 -3.43 -6.61 -6.06
C CYS A 122 -3.90 -7.61 -4.99
N LEU A 123 -2.98 -8.44 -4.52
CA LEU A 123 -3.20 -9.39 -3.43
C LEU A 123 -2.37 -8.94 -2.23
N LEU A 124 -2.97 -8.90 -1.05
CA LEU A 124 -2.30 -8.45 0.18
C LEU A 124 -2.93 -9.03 1.44
N GLY A 125 -2.20 -9.03 2.54
CA GLY A 125 -2.69 -9.33 3.88
C GLY A 125 -2.95 -8.06 4.70
N LEU A 126 -4.23 -7.82 5.02
CA LEU A 126 -4.65 -6.64 5.79
C LEU A 126 -4.80 -6.97 7.27
N LYS A 127 -3.90 -6.43 8.11
CA LYS A 127 -3.79 -6.64 9.57
C LYS A 127 -4.86 -5.87 10.36
N LEU A 128 -6.13 -6.15 10.08
CA LEU A 128 -7.30 -5.59 10.77
C LEU A 128 -8.08 -6.68 11.52
N PRO A 129 -8.66 -6.36 12.70
CA PRO A 129 -9.48 -7.33 13.42
C PRO A 129 -10.76 -7.66 12.64
N LYS A 130 -11.27 -8.89 12.78
CA LYS A 130 -12.48 -9.37 12.08
C LYS A 130 -13.69 -8.43 12.18
N LYS A 131 -13.84 -7.69 13.29
CA LYS A 131 -14.93 -6.71 13.46
C LYS A 131 -14.91 -5.53 12.48
N ALA A 132 -13.80 -5.31 11.76
CA ALA A 132 -13.69 -4.26 10.76
C ALA A 132 -14.34 -4.62 9.41
N GLU A 133 -14.85 -5.85 9.24
CA GLU A 133 -15.41 -6.36 7.98
C GLU A 133 -16.43 -5.40 7.34
N SER A 134 -17.39 -4.91 8.13
CA SER A 134 -18.45 -4.04 7.63
C SER A 134 -17.90 -2.70 7.12
N SER A 135 -16.94 -2.12 7.83
CA SER A 135 -16.31 -0.86 7.46
C SER A 135 -15.43 -1.02 6.22
N ILE A 136 -14.67 -2.11 6.12
CA ILE A 136 -13.91 -2.43 4.90
C ILE A 136 -14.85 -2.51 3.71
N LYS A 137 -15.90 -3.34 3.79
CA LYS A 137 -16.87 -3.50 2.70
C LYS A 137 -17.60 -2.21 2.36
N SER A 138 -17.94 -1.39 3.35
CA SER A 138 -18.57 -0.08 3.16
C SER A 138 -17.66 0.84 2.33
N PHE A 139 -16.38 0.96 2.72
CA PHE A 139 -15.39 1.74 1.99
C PHE A 139 -15.22 1.25 0.56
N LEU A 140 -15.02 -0.05 0.35
CA LEU A 140 -14.80 -0.63 -0.98
C LEU A 140 -15.99 -0.37 -1.91
N ASN A 141 -17.22 -0.62 -1.44
CA ASN A 141 -18.43 -0.38 -2.24
C ASN A 141 -18.68 1.10 -2.54
N GLY A 142 -18.15 2.02 -1.72
CA GLY A 142 -18.29 3.46 -1.92
C GLY A 142 -17.19 4.10 -2.79
N THR A 143 -16.05 3.43 -2.96
CA THR A 143 -14.85 4.00 -3.59
C THR A 143 -14.46 3.34 -4.90
N LEU A 144 -14.77 2.04 -5.07
CA LEU A 144 -14.48 1.33 -6.30
C LEU A 144 -15.46 1.70 -7.41
N LEU A 145 -14.99 1.62 -8.65
CA LEU A 145 -15.81 1.83 -9.83
C LEU A 145 -16.88 0.74 -9.96
N GLU A 146 -17.98 1.06 -10.66
CA GLU A 146 -19.09 0.13 -10.85
C GLU A 146 -18.63 -1.19 -11.48
N GLY A 147 -19.12 -2.31 -10.93
CA GLY A 147 -18.75 -3.66 -11.40
C GLY A 147 -17.46 -4.20 -10.77
N ALA A 148 -16.83 -3.47 -9.85
CA ALA A 148 -15.64 -3.93 -9.15
C ALA A 148 -15.85 -5.29 -8.46
N ILE A 149 -14.87 -6.17 -8.65
CA ILE A 149 -14.79 -7.46 -7.97
C ILE A 149 -13.63 -7.39 -6.99
N PHE A 150 -13.92 -7.78 -5.75
CA PHE A 150 -12.91 -7.96 -4.71
C PHE A 150 -13.22 -9.22 -3.90
N SER A 151 -12.18 -9.84 -3.36
CA SER A 151 -12.28 -10.96 -2.42
C SER A 151 -11.73 -10.55 -1.07
N LEU A 152 -12.44 -10.87 0.00
CA LEU A 152 -12.03 -10.54 1.36
C LEU A 152 -12.30 -11.77 2.25
N MET A 153 -11.23 -12.47 2.64
CA MET A 153 -11.30 -13.67 3.48
C MET A 153 -10.54 -13.46 4.79
N PHE A 154 -11.18 -13.66 5.94
CA PHE A 154 -10.46 -13.54 7.22
C PHE A 154 -9.71 -14.83 7.53
N ASN A 155 -8.38 -14.75 7.55
CA ASN A 155 -7.51 -15.83 7.97
C ASN A 155 -7.46 -15.87 9.52
N GLN A 156 -8.07 -16.89 10.12
CA GLN A 156 -8.11 -17.03 11.58
C GLN A 156 -6.78 -17.45 12.20
N GLN A 157 -5.89 -18.10 11.44
CA GLN A 157 -4.58 -18.50 11.92
C GLN A 157 -3.66 -17.29 12.07
N ASP A 158 -3.63 -16.44 11.04
CA ASP A 158 -2.71 -15.29 10.98
C ASP A 158 -3.34 -14.01 11.53
N GLY A 159 -4.66 -14.00 11.72
CA GLY A 159 -5.38 -12.87 12.31
C GLY A 159 -5.46 -11.65 11.39
N LEU A 160 -5.42 -11.88 10.08
CA LEU A 160 -5.46 -10.87 9.02
C LEU A 160 -6.51 -11.21 7.96
N TRP A 161 -6.77 -10.27 7.06
CA TRP A 161 -7.62 -10.49 5.90
C TRP A 161 -6.78 -10.74 4.65
N ASP A 162 -6.99 -11.87 4.00
CA ASP A 162 -6.54 -12.08 2.62
C ASP A 162 -7.44 -11.22 1.73
N PHE A 163 -6.84 -10.20 1.12
CA PHE A 163 -7.56 -9.19 0.36
C PHE A 163 -7.04 -9.14 -1.08
N ASN A 164 -7.94 -9.45 -2.02
CA ASN A 164 -7.66 -9.35 -3.45
C ASN A 164 -8.57 -8.29 -4.06
N ILE A 165 -7.97 -7.39 -4.83
CA ILE A 165 -8.67 -6.28 -5.47
C ILE A 165 -8.12 -6.04 -6.88
N SER A 166 -9.04 -5.88 -7.83
CA SER A 166 -8.70 -5.47 -9.18
C SER A 166 -8.34 -3.99 -9.25
N LEU A 167 -7.10 -3.68 -9.62
CA LEU A 167 -6.63 -2.30 -9.80
C LEU A 167 -7.41 -1.57 -10.89
N ASN A 168 -7.90 -2.28 -11.90
CA ASN A 168 -8.70 -1.71 -13.00
C ASN A 168 -9.94 -0.95 -12.50
N HIS A 169 -10.42 -1.28 -11.30
CA HIS A 169 -11.60 -0.64 -10.71
C HIS A 169 -11.25 0.42 -9.65
N ILE A 170 -9.97 0.73 -9.47
CA ILE A 170 -9.51 1.83 -8.61
C ILE A 170 -9.39 3.09 -9.46
N THR A 171 -10.01 4.18 -9.00
CA THR A 171 -9.94 5.48 -9.68
C THR A 171 -8.48 5.93 -9.81
N GLY A 172 -8.06 6.28 -11.03
CA GLY A 172 -6.69 6.74 -11.32
C GLY A 172 -5.82 5.69 -12.00
N PHE A 173 -6.23 4.42 -12.00
CA PHE A 173 -5.56 3.36 -12.75
C PHE A 173 -5.51 3.65 -14.25
N ARG A 174 -4.36 3.43 -14.87
CA ARG A 174 -4.16 3.53 -16.33
C ARG A 174 -3.14 2.49 -16.77
N GLU A 175 -3.40 1.78 -17.87
CA GLU A 175 -2.46 0.76 -18.34
C GLU A 175 -1.12 1.31 -18.84
N ASP A 176 -1.01 2.62 -19.08
CA ASP A 176 0.24 3.28 -19.49
C ASP A 176 1.12 3.72 -18.32
N MET A 177 0.71 3.48 -17.08
CA MET A 177 1.45 3.82 -15.87
C MET A 177 2.65 2.89 -15.62
N SER A 178 3.60 3.34 -14.83
CA SER A 178 4.68 2.48 -14.34
C SER A 178 4.19 1.54 -13.22
N ILE A 179 4.96 0.49 -12.93
CA ILE A 179 4.69 -0.39 -11.79
C ILE A 179 4.80 0.41 -10.47
N MET A 180 5.73 1.38 -10.39
CA MET A 180 5.87 2.31 -9.27
C MET A 180 4.60 3.12 -9.03
N ASP A 181 4.02 3.67 -10.11
CA ASP A 181 2.77 4.41 -10.02
C ASP A 181 1.63 3.50 -9.53
N ALA A 182 1.65 2.21 -9.92
CA ALA A 182 0.62 1.26 -9.52
C ALA A 182 0.70 0.97 -8.01
N TYR A 183 1.90 0.70 -7.48
CA TYR A 183 2.10 0.57 -6.03
C TYR A 183 1.77 1.86 -5.28
N THR A 184 2.07 3.02 -5.86
CA THR A 184 1.71 4.32 -5.30
C THR A 184 0.18 4.46 -5.19
N LEU A 185 -0.55 4.14 -6.26
CA LEU A 185 -2.01 4.15 -6.27
C LEU A 185 -2.60 3.19 -5.23
N ILE A 186 -2.03 1.98 -5.11
CA ILE A 186 -2.45 0.99 -4.12
C ILE A 186 -2.21 1.53 -2.70
N TYR A 187 -1.03 2.12 -2.43
CA TYR A 187 -0.71 2.68 -1.12
C TYR A 187 -1.68 3.79 -0.72
N GLU A 188 -1.96 4.74 -1.61
CA GLU A 188 -2.90 5.85 -1.36
C GLU A 188 -4.34 5.35 -1.12
N PHE A 189 -4.76 4.34 -1.88
CA PHE A 189 -6.05 3.69 -1.71
C PHE A 189 -6.17 3.02 -0.33
N LEU A 190 -5.15 2.26 0.09
CA LEU A 190 -5.13 1.57 1.38
C LEU A 190 -4.96 2.54 2.55
N PHE A 191 -4.18 3.60 2.38
CA PHE A 191 -4.11 4.69 3.34
C PHE A 191 -5.50 5.27 3.61
N SER A 192 -6.25 5.58 2.55
CA SER A 192 -7.61 6.09 2.63
C SER A 192 -8.57 5.10 3.31
N LEU A 193 -8.44 3.80 3.02
CA LEU A 193 -9.20 2.74 3.69
C LEU A 193 -8.98 2.75 5.21
N ILE A 194 -7.71 2.80 5.65
CA ILE A 194 -7.37 2.77 7.07
C ILE A 194 -7.84 4.04 7.79
N VAL A 195 -7.75 5.20 7.14
CA VAL A 195 -8.31 6.47 7.64
C VAL A 195 -9.83 6.35 7.80
N ALA A 196 -10.55 5.90 6.78
CA ALA A 196 -12.01 5.78 6.83
C ALA A 196 -12.49 4.84 7.95
N ILE A 197 -11.82 3.69 8.14
CA ILE A 197 -12.14 2.75 9.23
C ILE A 197 -11.89 3.36 10.62
N GLU A 198 -10.93 4.28 10.73
CA GLU A 198 -10.69 5.00 11.97
C GLU A 198 -11.77 6.04 12.28
N GLU A 199 -12.19 6.80 11.27
CA GLU A 199 -13.13 7.90 11.40
C GLU A 199 -14.60 7.46 11.49
N GLU A 200 -14.94 6.23 11.11
CA GLU A 200 -16.27 5.62 11.34
C GLU A 200 -16.58 5.34 12.83
N LYS A 201 -15.65 5.63 13.75
CA LYS A 201 -15.82 5.43 15.21
C LYS A 201 -16.29 6.67 15.95
#